data_AF-A0A071LYA4-F1
#
_entry.id   AF-A0A071LYA4-F1
#
_cell.length_a   1.000
_cell.length_b   1.000
_cell.length_c   1.000
_cell.angle_alpha   90.00
_cell.angle_beta   90.00
_cell.angle_gamma   90.00
#
_symmetry.space_group_name_H-M   'P 1'
#
loop_
_entity.id
_entity.type
_entity.pdbx_description
1 polymer ?
#
loop_
_entity_poly.entity_id
_entity_poly.type
_entity_poly.pdbx_seq_one_letter_code
_entity_poly.pdbx_strand_id
1 'polypeptide(L)'
;MGVFAQHGKLSLISAQGPVQFQAQNGVMHLSAEQKLTLISAKELLLAGRKRIRLVGGGSSIIIEQGQIKYETAGTYTRKARRLDTEGGASQRIEMPVLYPPIENKICIPCLLKAIQSNDGIVQGA
;
A
#
# COMPACT_ATOMS: atom_id res chain seq x y z
N MET A 1 -2.94 -36.04 16.60
CA MET A 1 -3.57 -35.71 17.90
C MET A 1 -4.33 -34.40 17.73
N GLY A 2 -5.59 -34.33 18.15
CA GLY A 2 -6.42 -33.14 17.95
C GLY A 2 -7.51 -33.04 19.02
N VAL A 3 -8.02 -31.84 19.25
CA VAL A 3 -9.12 -31.57 20.17
C VAL A 3 -10.30 -31.06 19.36
N PHE A 4 -11.47 -31.65 19.56
CA PHE A 4 -12.70 -31.29 18.86
C PHE A 4 -13.86 -31.29 19.85
N ALA A 5 -14.68 -30.24 19.81
CA ALA A 5 -15.92 -30.14 20.59
C ALA A 5 -17.10 -30.08 19.61
N GLN A 6 -17.97 -31.07 19.67
CA GLN A 6 -19.15 -31.15 18.78
C GLN A 6 -20.29 -30.23 19.25
N HIS A 7 -20.46 -30.10 20.57
CA HIS A 7 -21.47 -29.25 21.19
C HIS A 7 -20.83 -28.44 22.33
N GLY A 8 -21.32 -27.21 22.56
CA GLY A 8 -20.80 -26.32 23.61
C GLY A 8 -19.63 -25.46 23.14
N LYS A 9 -18.75 -25.06 24.08
CA LYS A 9 -17.59 -24.21 23.82
C LYS A 9 -16.29 -24.93 24.12
N LEU A 10 -15.25 -24.64 23.33
CA LEU A 10 -13.88 -24.99 23.65
C LEU A 10 -13.18 -23.76 24.26
N SER A 11 -12.65 -23.88 25.48
CA SER A 11 -11.94 -22.79 26.16
C SER A 11 -10.59 -23.26 26.68
N LEU A 12 -9.53 -22.52 26.36
CA LEU A 12 -8.20 -22.69 26.95
C LEU A 12 -7.88 -21.42 27.74
N ILE A 13 -7.74 -21.57 29.06
CA ILE A 13 -7.54 -20.46 29.99
C ILE A 13 -6.36 -20.81 30.89
N SER A 14 -5.43 -19.87 31.03
CA SER A 14 -4.35 -19.94 32.03
C SER A 14 -4.56 -18.82 33.04
N ALA A 15 -4.62 -19.14 34.33
CA ALA A 15 -4.77 -18.14 35.39
C ALA A 15 -3.47 -17.34 35.59
N GLN A 16 -2.32 -18.01 35.47
CA GLN A 16 -0.99 -17.43 35.59
C GLN A 16 -0.04 -18.11 34.60
N GLY A 17 0.87 -17.35 34.01
CA GLY A 17 1.83 -17.84 33.02
C GLY A 17 1.32 -17.79 31.58
N PRO A 18 2.22 -17.95 30.60
CA PRO A 18 1.92 -17.71 29.20
C PRO A 18 1.15 -18.86 28.55
N VAL A 19 0.26 -18.51 27.62
CA VAL A 19 -0.30 -19.45 26.65
C VAL A 19 0.45 -19.26 25.34
N GLN A 20 0.99 -20.34 24.77
CA GLN A 20 1.76 -20.29 23.52
C GLN A 20 1.21 -21.29 22.52
N PHE A 21 1.02 -20.84 21.29
CA PHE A 21 0.70 -21.68 20.14
C PHE A 21 1.82 -21.49 19.11
N GLN A 22 2.43 -22.59 18.65
CA GLN A 22 3.53 -22.53 17.69
C GLN A 22 3.40 -23.64 16.66
N ALA A 23 3.64 -23.31 15.39
CA ALA A 23 3.82 -24.27 14.31
C ALA A 23 5.23 -24.08 13.74
N GLN A 24 6.21 -24.82 14.26
CA GLN A 24 7.64 -24.59 13.95
C GLN A 24 8.01 -24.93 12.50
N ASN A 25 7.43 -26.02 11.98
CA ASN A 25 7.70 -26.53 10.62
C ASN A 25 6.43 -26.57 9.77
N GLY A 26 5.38 -25.85 10.18
CA GLY A 26 4.05 -25.92 9.56
C GLY A 26 3.35 -24.58 9.54
N VAL A 27 2.15 -24.56 8.96
CA VAL A 27 1.30 -23.37 8.89
C VAL A 27 0.30 -23.37 10.04
N MET A 28 0.05 -22.20 10.60
CA MET A 28 -1.02 -21.98 11.56
C MET A 28 -2.21 -21.32 10.87
N HIS A 29 -3.40 -21.92 10.95
CA HIS A 29 -4.65 -21.36 10.47
C HIS A 29 -5.60 -21.11 11.65
N LEU A 30 -6.06 -19.86 11.79
CA LEU A 30 -7.11 -19.47 12.71
C LEU A 30 -8.28 -18.91 11.89
N SER A 31 -9.42 -19.58 11.95
CA SER A 31 -10.63 -19.19 11.23
C SER A 31 -11.84 -19.33 12.14
N ALA A 32 -12.82 -18.45 11.96
CA ALA A 32 -14.10 -18.51 12.63
C ALA A 32 -15.20 -18.12 11.62
N GLU A 33 -16.31 -18.85 11.62
CA GLU A 33 -17.45 -18.57 10.74
C GLU A 33 -18.11 -17.23 11.06
N GLN A 34 -18.24 -16.91 12.35
CA GLN A 34 -18.93 -15.70 12.81
C GLN A 34 -17.94 -14.56 13.07
N LYS A 35 -17.24 -14.63 14.21
CA LYS A 35 -16.38 -13.54 14.69
C LYS A 35 -15.09 -14.08 15.26
N LEU A 36 -13.97 -13.50 14.85
CA LEU A 36 -12.66 -13.68 15.46
C LEU A 36 -12.28 -12.39 16.20
N THR A 37 -11.93 -12.51 17.49
CA THR A 37 -11.58 -11.36 18.34
C THR A 37 -10.23 -11.62 19.00
N LEU A 38 -9.25 -10.74 18.74
CA LEU A 38 -7.95 -10.72 19.41
C LEU A 38 -7.85 -9.43 20.21
N ILE A 39 -7.81 -9.55 21.53
CA ILE A 39 -7.75 -8.40 22.45
C ILE A 39 -6.56 -8.61 23.39
N SER A 40 -5.80 -7.54 23.59
CA SER A 40 -4.75 -7.47 24.60
C SER A 40 -5.00 -6.26 25.49
N ALA A 41 -4.76 -6.41 26.79
CA ALA A 41 -4.90 -5.33 27.74
C ALA A 41 -3.76 -4.29 27.64
N LYS A 42 -2.63 -4.65 27.03
CA LYS A 42 -1.45 -3.78 26.93
C LYS A 42 -1.01 -3.59 25.48
N GLU A 43 -0.55 -4.67 24.85
CA GLU A 43 0.03 -4.62 23.52
C GLU A 43 -0.38 -5.86 22.71
N LEU A 44 -0.73 -5.65 21.44
CA LEU A 44 -0.95 -6.70 20.46
C LEU A 44 0.09 -6.56 19.35
N LEU A 45 1.03 -7.51 19.27
CA LEU A 45 2.08 -7.54 18.27
C LEU A 45 1.74 -8.55 17.16
N LEU A 46 1.69 -8.08 15.91
CA LEU A 46 1.61 -8.92 14.72
C LEU A 46 2.88 -8.71 13.90
N ALA A 47 3.68 -9.76 13.75
CA ALA A 47 4.95 -9.70 13.05
C ALA A 47 5.04 -10.82 12.00
N GLY A 48 5.47 -10.47 10.79
CA GLY A 48 5.72 -11.41 9.70
C GLY A 48 7.01 -11.05 8.99
N ARG A 49 7.89 -12.03 8.76
CA ARG A 49 9.20 -11.79 8.12
C ARG A 49 9.09 -11.32 6.67
N LYS A 50 8.16 -11.91 5.91
CA LYS A 50 7.97 -11.62 4.48
C LYS A 50 6.91 -10.55 4.24
N ARG A 51 5.73 -10.74 4.83
CA ARG A 51 4.55 -9.92 4.57
C ARG A 51 3.55 -10.00 5.71
N ILE A 52 2.85 -8.90 5.97
CA ILE A 52 1.58 -8.87 6.72
C ILE A 52 0.50 -8.34 5.78
N ARG A 53 -0.64 -9.04 5.69
CA ARG A 53 -1.79 -8.62 4.88
C ARG A 53 -3.06 -8.61 5.72
N LEU A 54 -3.72 -7.46 5.76
CA LEU A 54 -5.03 -7.27 6.38
C LEU A 54 -6.04 -7.03 5.27
N VAL A 55 -7.14 -7.79 5.24
CA VAL A 55 -8.12 -7.76 4.14
C VAL A 55 -9.52 -7.67 4.73
N GLY A 56 -10.36 -6.81 4.16
CA GLY A 56 -11.77 -6.72 4.52
C GLY A 56 -12.56 -5.92 3.49
N GLY A 57 -13.75 -6.39 3.13
CA GLY A 57 -14.67 -5.66 2.24
C GLY A 57 -14.05 -5.25 0.89
N GLY A 58 -13.19 -6.09 0.31
CA GLY A 58 -12.49 -5.80 -0.96
C GLY A 58 -11.32 -4.81 -0.85
N SER A 59 -10.99 -4.33 0.34
CA SER A 59 -9.82 -3.47 0.60
C SER A 59 -8.73 -4.26 1.32
N SER A 60 -7.47 -3.84 1.16
CA SER A 60 -6.35 -4.44 1.88
C SER A 60 -5.25 -3.46 2.29
N ILE A 61 -4.57 -3.80 3.38
CA ILE A 61 -3.34 -3.16 3.85
C ILE A 61 -2.25 -4.22 3.80
N ILE A 62 -1.16 -3.92 3.10
CA ILE A 62 -0.03 -4.83 2.90
C ILE A 62 1.23 -4.16 3.44
N ILE A 63 1.94 -4.84 4.35
CA ILE A 63 3.26 -4.45 4.83
C ILE A 63 4.26 -5.45 4.27
N GLU A 64 5.16 -4.99 3.42
CA GLU A 64 6.13 -5.84 2.71
C GLU A 64 7.34 -5.01 2.25
N GLN A 65 8.55 -5.57 2.37
CA GLN A 65 9.79 -4.95 1.85
C GLN A 65 10.02 -3.49 2.33
N GLY A 66 9.65 -3.18 3.57
CA GLY A 66 9.79 -1.83 4.13
C GLY A 66 8.75 -0.82 3.63
N GLN A 67 7.76 -1.26 2.85
CA GLN A 67 6.68 -0.44 2.34
C GLN A 67 5.33 -0.80 2.97
N ILE A 68 4.46 0.20 3.07
CA ILE A 68 3.04 0.03 3.40
C ILE A 68 2.24 0.37 2.15
N LYS A 69 1.44 -0.59 1.68
CA LYS A 69 0.55 -0.43 0.52
C LYS A 69 -0.90 -0.49 0.97
N TYR A 70 -1.69 0.47 0.49
CA TYR A 70 -3.14 0.54 0.69
C TYR A 70 -3.80 0.23 -0.66
N GLU A 71 -4.58 -0.85 -0.73
CA GLU A 71 -5.30 -1.26 -1.93
C GLU A 71 -6.80 -1.19 -1.65
N THR A 72 -7.55 -0.45 -2.46
CA THR A 72 -9.02 -0.42 -2.40
C THR A 72 -9.59 -0.12 -3.78
N ALA A 73 -10.73 -0.74 -4.11
CA ALA A 73 -11.50 -0.39 -5.32
C ALA A 73 -12.40 0.83 -5.10
N GLY A 74 -12.66 1.19 -3.85
CA GLY A 74 -13.50 2.33 -3.47
C GLY A 74 -12.70 3.57 -3.11
N THR A 75 -13.29 4.43 -2.28
CA THR A 75 -12.66 5.67 -1.83
C THR A 75 -11.68 5.41 -0.68
N TYR A 76 -10.44 5.87 -0.81
CA TYR A 76 -9.48 5.94 0.29
C TYR A 76 -9.58 7.29 1.02
N THR A 77 -10.19 7.29 2.21
CA THR A 77 -10.33 8.50 3.04
C THR A 77 -9.25 8.55 4.11
N ARG A 78 -8.34 9.53 4.02
CA ARG A 78 -7.31 9.81 5.04
C ARG A 78 -7.60 11.15 5.72
N LYS A 79 -7.79 11.15 7.03
CA LYS A 79 -7.98 12.36 7.84
C LYS A 79 -6.70 12.68 8.62
N ALA A 80 -6.06 13.81 8.32
CA ALA A 80 -4.87 14.27 9.03
C ALA A 80 -4.82 15.81 9.06
N ARG A 81 -4.32 16.39 10.17
CA ARG A 81 -4.11 17.84 10.31
C ARG A 81 -3.00 18.36 9.38
N ARG A 82 -1.98 17.54 9.17
CA ARG A 82 -0.84 17.81 8.28
C ARG A 82 -0.42 16.50 7.63
N LEU A 83 -0.08 16.58 6.35
CA LEU A 83 0.42 15.48 5.54
C LEU A 83 1.78 15.92 4.99
N ASP A 84 2.85 15.50 5.64
CA ASP A 84 4.18 15.62 5.05
C ASP A 84 4.38 14.44 4.11
N THR A 85 4.44 14.72 2.82
CA THR A 85 4.71 13.73 1.78
C THR A 85 6.05 14.14 1.18
N GLU A 86 7.03 13.23 1.20
CA GLU A 86 8.21 13.41 0.36
C GLU A 86 7.70 13.43 -1.09
N GLY A 87 7.88 14.56 -1.79
CA GLY A 87 7.38 14.73 -3.15
C GLY A 87 7.80 13.58 -4.06
N GLY A 88 7.03 13.33 -5.13
CA GLY A 88 7.34 12.28 -6.08
C GLY A 88 8.77 12.40 -6.62
N ALA A 89 9.42 11.28 -6.91
CA ALA A 89 10.74 11.27 -7.52
C ALA A 89 10.72 12.12 -8.79
N SER A 90 11.50 13.20 -8.81
CA SER A 90 11.71 14.01 -10.01
C SER A 90 12.48 13.17 -11.01
N GLN A 91 11.78 12.64 -12.02
CA GLN A 91 12.44 12.05 -13.18
C GLN A 91 12.91 13.20 -14.05
N ARG A 92 14.23 13.29 -14.28
CA ARG A 92 14.77 14.15 -15.33
C ARG A 92 14.25 13.62 -16.66
N ILE A 93 13.30 14.34 -17.25
CA ILE A 93 12.93 14.10 -18.65
C ILE A 93 14.15 14.54 -19.46
N GLU A 94 14.82 13.61 -20.11
CA GLU A 94 15.76 13.94 -21.18
C GLU A 94 14.94 14.53 -22.33
N MET A 95 14.96 15.85 -22.43
CA MET A 95 14.27 16.54 -23.51
C MET A 95 15.00 16.19 -24.82
N PRO A 96 14.31 15.64 -25.84
CA PRO A 96 14.95 15.38 -27.11
C PRO A 96 15.49 16.69 -27.68
N VAL A 97 16.70 16.65 -28.20
CA VAL A 97 17.32 17.81 -28.86
C VAL A 97 16.44 18.16 -30.07
N LEU A 98 15.82 19.33 -30.03
CA LEU A 98 15.03 19.83 -31.16
C LEU A 98 15.98 20.08 -32.33
N TYR A 99 15.78 19.35 -33.43
CA TYR A 99 16.51 19.52 -34.67
C TYR A 99 15.55 19.96 -35.78
N PRO A 100 15.82 21.07 -36.50
CA PRO A 100 17.01 21.92 -36.41
C PRO A 100 17.08 22.74 -35.10
N PRO A 101 18.30 23.09 -34.64
CA PRO A 101 18.47 23.99 -33.50
C PRO A 101 17.73 25.30 -33.77
N ILE A 102 16.96 25.73 -32.79
CA ILE A 102 16.17 26.96 -32.88
C ILE A 102 17.14 28.14 -32.81
N GLU A 103 17.54 28.67 -33.97
CA GLU A 103 18.45 29.82 -34.06
C GLU A 103 17.74 31.17 -33.82
N ASN A 104 16.41 31.21 -33.97
CA ASN A 104 15.60 32.43 -33.83
C ASN A 104 14.76 32.44 -32.54
N LYS A 105 14.48 33.63 -32.00
CA LYS A 105 13.63 33.81 -30.81
C LYS A 105 12.23 33.23 -31.05
N ILE A 106 11.92 32.09 -30.45
CA ILE A 106 10.56 31.54 -30.41
C ILE A 106 9.70 32.35 -29.43
N CYS A 107 8.48 32.68 -29.85
CA CYS A 107 7.45 33.18 -28.94
C CYS A 107 7.05 32.11 -27.92
N ILE A 108 7.19 32.40 -26.62
CA ILE A 108 6.73 31.53 -25.52
C ILE A 108 5.28 31.06 -25.73
N PRO A 109 4.32 31.92 -26.15
CA PRO A 109 2.97 31.47 -26.46
C PRO A 109 2.88 30.43 -27.57
N CYS A 110 3.76 30.51 -28.58
CA CYS A 110 3.78 29.58 -29.71
C CYS A 110 4.32 28.22 -29.28
N LEU A 111 5.34 28.20 -28.42
CA LEU A 111 5.85 26.97 -27.80
C LEU A 111 4.76 26.30 -26.95
N LEU A 112 4.08 27.07 -26.11
CA LEU A 112 2.99 26.53 -25.28
C LEU A 112 1.85 25.97 -26.14
N LYS A 113 1.50 26.64 -27.24
CA LYS A 113 0.46 26.18 -28.16
C LYS A 113 0.85 24.90 -28.90
N ALA A 114 2.11 24.78 -29.33
CA ALA A 114 2.64 23.56 -29.96
C ALA A 114 2.65 22.37 -28.98
N ILE A 115 3.07 22.59 -27.73
CA ILE A 115 3.04 21.57 -26.67
C ILE A 115 1.60 21.12 -26.39
N GLN A 116 0.65 22.06 -26.29
CA GLN A 116 -0.76 21.74 -26.05
C GLN A 116 -1.40 21.00 -27.23
N SER A 117 -0.93 21.25 -28.44
CA SER A 117 -1.50 20.67 -29.68
C SER A 117 -0.73 19.43 -30.16
N ASN A 118 0.35 19.05 -29.46
CA ASN A 118 1.26 17.98 -29.86
C ASN A 118 1.82 18.12 -31.28
N ASP A 119 2.09 19.36 -31.68
CA ASP A 119 2.46 19.76 -33.05
C ASP A 119 3.95 20.11 -33.18
N GLY A 120 4.48 20.04 -34.41
CA GLY A 120 5.83 20.48 -34.73
C GLY A 120 5.99 22.00 -34.68
N ILE A 121 7.13 22.48 -34.17
CA ILE A 121 7.47 23.90 -34.22
C ILE A 121 7.89 24.26 -35.66
N VAL A 122 7.01 24.90 -36.42
CA VAL A 122 7.36 25.46 -37.73
C VAL A 122 7.88 26.89 -37.57
N GLN A 123 9.13 27.14 -37.93
CA GLN A 123 9.63 28.49 -38.13
C GLN A 123 9.03 29.00 -39.44
N GLY A 124 8.02 29.87 -39.34
CA GLY A 124 7.49 30.57 -40.51
C GLY A 124 8.58 31.43 -41.15
N ALA A 125 8.63 31.41 -42.48
CA ALA A 125 9.49 32.25 -43.32
C ALA A 125 9.26 33.75 -43.10
#